data_AF-A0A518FQ18-F1
#
_entry.id   AF-A0A518FQ18-F1
#
_cell.length_a   1.000
_cell.length_b   1.000
_cell.length_c   1.000
_cell.angle_alpha   90.00
_cell.angle_beta   90.00
_cell.angle_gamma   90.00
#
_symmetry.space_group_name_H-M   'P 1'
#
loop_
_entity.id
_entity.type
_entity.pdbx_description
1 polymer ?
#
loop_
_entity_poly.entity_id
_entity_poly.type
_entity_poly.pdbx_seq_one_letter_code
_entity_poly.pdbx_strand_id
1 'polypeptide(L)'
;MRAYVQQGQKGDPNYLNLERMAYTFWERGYEVTRFDAPTLFDGALDRGLLSFPDETIVAGGVGTVRSAIKRAQRPLPDLQDLPDCLKEWIGRDFWISTLEEVRQPLEKGEETRALHVKPLWEHKRFTGTVFKEFKDLIPSAAVDGDTEVLVQEVVEFVSEWRAYIFRGAVKVVAHYQGDPLAFPDRRRLQSALNAFENCPVACSMDWGITSTGETLLVEVNDCYALGNYGADMYLYTAMIEARWREIMGLEDNGIGINL
;
A
#
# COMPACT_ATOMS: atom_id res chain seq x y z
N MET A 1 19.14 14.35 -11.22
CA MET A 1 18.25 13.35 -10.60
C MET A 1 18.02 12.20 -11.56
N ARG A 2 17.92 10.98 -11.05
CA ARG A 2 17.72 9.73 -11.80
C ARG A 2 16.59 8.91 -11.18
N ALA A 3 15.78 8.28 -12.03
CA ALA A 3 14.66 7.46 -11.61
C ALA A 3 14.84 6.04 -12.16
N TYR A 4 15.06 5.09 -11.27
CA TYR A 4 15.00 3.67 -11.60
C TYR A 4 13.54 3.24 -11.51
N VAL A 5 12.94 2.90 -12.64
CA VAL A 5 11.53 2.50 -12.69
C VAL A 5 11.42 1.07 -13.17
N GLN A 6 10.82 0.21 -12.35
CA GLN A 6 10.62 -1.20 -12.65
C GLN A 6 9.86 -1.40 -13.97
N GLN A 7 10.32 -2.33 -14.80
CA GLN A 7 9.62 -2.82 -15.98
C GLN A 7 8.54 -3.83 -15.58
N GLY A 8 7.38 -3.73 -16.22
CA GLY A 8 6.32 -4.73 -16.13
C GLY A 8 6.25 -5.53 -17.42
N GLN A 9 5.68 -6.73 -17.37
CA GLN A 9 5.39 -7.48 -18.59
C GLN A 9 4.02 -7.05 -19.13
N LYS A 10 3.91 -6.91 -20.45
CA LYS A 10 2.63 -6.59 -21.08
C LYS A 10 1.62 -7.69 -20.77
N GLY A 11 0.51 -7.33 -20.12
CA GLY A 11 -0.48 -8.28 -19.61
C GLY A 11 -0.56 -8.29 -18.09
N ASP A 12 0.50 -7.84 -17.40
CA ASP A 12 0.46 -7.67 -15.95
C ASP A 12 -0.47 -6.50 -15.56
N PRO A 13 -1.24 -6.63 -14.46
CA PRO A 13 -2.15 -5.57 -14.01
C PRO A 13 -1.47 -4.22 -13.76
N ASN A 14 -0.18 -4.21 -13.39
CA ASN A 14 0.58 -3.01 -13.09
C ASN A 14 1.37 -2.44 -14.28
N TYR A 15 1.36 -3.10 -15.45
CA TYR A 15 2.17 -2.73 -16.60
C TYR A 15 1.98 -1.26 -17.00
N LEU A 16 0.73 -0.84 -17.24
CA LEU A 16 0.42 0.52 -17.67
C LEU A 16 0.79 1.57 -16.61
N ASN A 17 0.67 1.23 -15.33
CA ASN A 17 1.05 2.14 -14.25
C ASN A 17 2.57 2.38 -14.26
N LEU A 18 3.37 1.32 -14.42
CA LEU A 18 4.83 1.41 -14.49
C LEU A 18 5.32 2.20 -15.71
N GLU A 19 4.68 2.01 -16.87
CA GLU A 19 4.98 2.80 -18.08
C GLU A 19 4.67 4.28 -17.87
N ARG A 20 3.50 4.60 -17.31
CA ARG A 20 3.13 5.99 -17.01
C ARG A 20 4.04 6.64 -15.98
N MET A 21 4.44 5.89 -14.94
CA MET A 21 5.40 6.38 -13.95
C MET A 21 6.74 6.73 -14.61
N ALA A 22 7.28 5.84 -15.45
CA ALA A 22 8.53 6.10 -16.17
C ALA A 22 8.43 7.34 -17.07
N TYR A 23 7.35 7.45 -17.84
CA TYR A 23 7.11 8.61 -18.70
C TYR A 23 7.02 9.91 -17.89
N THR A 24 6.27 9.90 -16.78
CA THR A 24 6.07 11.10 -15.97
C THR A 24 7.36 11.55 -15.26
N PHE A 25 8.19 10.61 -14.79
CA PHE A 25 9.52 10.97 -14.27
C PHE A 25 10.39 11.62 -15.36
N TRP A 26 10.35 11.09 -16.59
CA TRP A 26 11.06 11.69 -17.72
C TRP A 26 10.54 13.10 -18.05
N GLU A 27 9.22 13.31 -18.09
CA GLU A 27 8.62 14.65 -18.27
C GLU A 27 9.04 15.64 -17.18
N ARG A 28 9.27 15.14 -15.97
CA ARG A 28 9.77 15.90 -14.82
C ARG A 28 11.29 16.14 -14.85
N GLY A 29 11.97 15.73 -15.91
CA GLY A 29 13.40 15.98 -16.14
C GLY A 29 14.36 14.95 -15.54
N TYR A 30 13.86 13.79 -15.12
CA TYR A 30 14.71 12.72 -14.59
C TYR A 30 15.39 11.93 -15.72
N GLU A 31 16.63 11.51 -15.49
CA GLU A 31 17.23 10.41 -16.27
C GLU A 31 16.54 9.11 -15.84
N VAL A 32 15.70 8.53 -16.71
CA VAL A 32 14.93 7.32 -16.40
C VAL A 32 15.67 6.08 -16.86
N THR A 33 15.94 5.15 -15.94
CA THR A 33 16.43 3.81 -16.25
C THR A 33 15.35 2.78 -15.96
N ARG A 34 14.93 2.06 -17.00
CA ARG A 34 13.99 0.95 -16.90
C ARG A 34 14.75 -0.32 -16.51
N PHE A 35 14.29 -1.10 -15.54
CA PHE A 35 14.97 -2.34 -15.11
C PHE A 35 14.00 -3.47 -14.74
N ASP A 36 14.40 -4.72 -14.88
CA ASP A 36 13.67 -5.89 -14.35
C ASP A 36 14.03 -6.13 -12.89
N ALA A 37 13.07 -6.62 -12.09
CA ALA A 37 13.27 -6.82 -10.65
C ALA A 37 14.58 -7.58 -10.27
N PRO A 38 14.98 -8.66 -10.97
CA PRO A 38 16.25 -9.33 -10.71
C PRO A 38 17.48 -8.42 -10.82
N THR A 39 17.50 -7.46 -11.76
CA THR A 39 18.61 -6.50 -11.91
C THR A 39 18.87 -5.71 -10.63
N LEU A 40 17.80 -5.28 -9.95
CA LEU A 40 17.91 -4.64 -8.64
C LEU A 40 18.33 -5.64 -7.56
N PHE A 41 17.73 -6.84 -7.57
CA PHE A 41 17.98 -7.86 -6.55
C PHE A 41 19.42 -8.38 -6.56
N ASP A 42 20.06 -8.39 -7.73
CA ASP A 42 21.46 -8.76 -7.92
C ASP A 42 22.43 -7.61 -7.61
N GLY A 43 21.92 -6.40 -7.38
CA GLY A 43 22.73 -5.25 -6.97
C GLY A 43 23.31 -4.39 -8.07
N ALA A 44 22.88 -4.57 -9.31
CA ALA A 44 23.39 -3.79 -10.43
C ALA A 44 23.10 -2.27 -10.27
N LEU A 45 22.13 -1.90 -9.42
CA LEU A 45 21.73 -0.52 -9.16
C LEU A 45 22.24 0.06 -7.83
N ASP A 46 23.03 -0.70 -7.05
CA ASP A 46 23.50 -0.29 -5.72
C ASP A 46 24.30 1.00 -5.74
N ARG A 47 25.07 1.23 -6.80
CA ARG A 47 25.87 2.44 -6.92
C ARG A 47 24.99 3.70 -6.83
N GLY A 48 23.82 3.69 -7.47
CA GLY A 48 22.87 4.81 -7.35
C GLY A 48 22.35 4.95 -5.92
N LEU A 49 21.93 3.83 -5.32
CA LEU A 49 21.35 3.79 -3.98
C LEU A 49 22.32 4.20 -2.86
N LEU A 50 23.60 3.81 -2.98
CA LEU A 50 24.60 3.97 -1.93
C LEU A 50 25.47 5.21 -2.14
N SER A 51 25.87 5.51 -3.38
CA SER A 51 26.79 6.62 -3.68
C SER A 51 26.06 7.91 -4.03
N PHE A 52 24.81 7.84 -4.51
CA PHE A 52 24.03 9.00 -4.94
C PHE A 52 22.57 8.94 -4.44
N PRO A 53 22.35 8.75 -3.13
CA PRO A 53 21.00 8.49 -2.58
C PRO A 53 20.06 9.69 -2.76
N ASP A 54 20.57 10.91 -2.68
CA ASP A 54 19.83 12.16 -2.84
C ASP A 54 19.42 12.45 -4.29
N GLU A 55 20.11 11.83 -5.24
CA GLU A 55 19.84 11.94 -6.67
C GLU A 55 19.02 10.76 -7.24
N THR A 56 18.83 9.68 -6.48
CA THR A 56 18.28 8.41 -6.98
C THR A 56 16.90 8.11 -6.39
N ILE A 57 15.91 7.92 -7.25
CA ILE A 57 14.57 7.42 -6.89
C ILE A 57 14.40 6.00 -7.43
N VAL A 58 13.83 5.09 -6.63
CA VAL A 58 13.35 3.79 -7.13
C VAL A 58 11.83 3.75 -7.07
N ALA A 59 11.21 3.37 -8.17
CA ALA A 59 9.77 3.28 -8.28
C ALA A 59 9.36 1.95 -8.91
N GLY A 60 8.39 1.27 -8.31
CA GLY A 60 7.99 -0.07 -8.72
C GLY A 60 6.92 -0.68 -7.83
N GLY A 61 6.74 -1.99 -7.90
CA GLY A 61 5.88 -2.71 -6.97
C GLY A 61 6.47 -2.81 -5.56
N VAL A 62 5.62 -3.17 -4.59
CA VAL A 62 5.97 -3.27 -3.16
C VAL A 62 7.29 -4.03 -2.91
N GLY A 63 7.44 -5.24 -3.47
CA GLY A 63 8.64 -6.05 -3.28
C GLY A 63 9.91 -5.40 -3.82
N THR A 64 9.82 -4.75 -4.98
CA THR A 64 10.94 -4.03 -5.61
C THR A 64 11.41 -2.88 -4.76
N VAL A 65 10.47 -2.04 -4.30
CA VAL A 65 10.81 -0.84 -3.52
C VAL A 65 11.35 -1.23 -2.14
N ARG A 66 10.75 -2.22 -1.46
CA ARG A 66 11.28 -2.75 -0.19
C ARG A 66 12.69 -3.33 -0.34
N SER A 67 12.97 -4.01 -1.46
CA SER A 67 14.32 -4.49 -1.76
C SER A 67 15.29 -3.33 -1.95
N ALA A 68 14.92 -2.29 -2.70
CA ALA A 68 15.75 -1.11 -2.88
C ALA A 68 16.07 -0.40 -1.56
N ILE A 69 15.09 -0.25 -0.66
CA ILE A 69 15.28 0.34 0.68
C ILE A 69 16.32 -0.47 1.48
N LYS A 70 16.19 -1.81 1.49
CA LYS A 70 17.15 -2.70 2.17
C LYS A 70 18.56 -2.59 1.57
N ARG A 71 18.67 -2.56 0.23
CA ARG A 71 19.95 -2.43 -0.47
C ARG A 71 20.60 -1.06 -0.26
N ALA A 72 19.80 -0.02 -0.08
CA ALA A 72 20.24 1.30 0.35
C ALA A 72 20.62 1.37 1.85
N GLN A 73 20.55 0.25 2.58
CA GLN A 73 20.84 0.16 4.01
C GLN A 73 19.96 1.10 4.86
N ARG A 74 18.70 1.26 4.46
CA ARG A 74 17.70 2.04 5.18
C ARG A 74 16.69 1.12 5.88
N PRO A 75 16.12 1.56 7.01
CA PRO A 75 15.04 0.83 7.66
C PRO A 75 13.81 0.83 6.74
N LEU A 76 13.06 -0.27 6.75
CA LEU A 76 11.74 -0.29 6.14
C LEU A 76 10.80 0.62 6.93
N PRO A 77 9.86 1.31 6.25
CA PRO A 77 8.88 2.10 6.94
C PRO A 77 7.98 1.23 7.82
N ASP A 78 7.70 1.72 9.02
CA ASP A 78 6.76 1.14 9.96
C ASP A 78 5.42 1.86 9.84
N LEU A 79 4.66 1.51 8.80
CA LEU A 79 3.30 2.00 8.60
C LEU A 79 2.35 0.83 8.80
N GLN A 80 1.55 0.91 9.85
CA GLN A 80 0.54 -0.10 10.15
C GLN A 80 -0.68 0.08 9.24
N ASP A 81 -1.20 -1.01 8.71
CA ASP A 81 -2.42 -1.02 7.90
C ASP A 81 -3.63 -0.52 8.69
N LEU A 82 -3.66 -0.76 10.01
CA LEU A 82 -4.72 -0.37 10.94
C LEU A 82 -4.11 0.24 12.21
N PRO A 83 -3.67 1.50 12.18
CA PRO A 83 -3.02 2.12 13.32
C PRO A 83 -4.03 2.41 14.45
N ASP A 84 -3.61 2.23 15.70
CA ASP A 84 -4.48 2.41 16.88
C ASP A 84 -5.10 3.80 16.98
N CYS A 85 -4.40 4.85 16.55
CA CYS A 85 -4.91 6.22 16.51
C CYS A 85 -6.12 6.40 15.57
N LEU A 86 -6.36 5.45 14.67
CA LEU A 86 -7.49 5.44 13.74
C LEU A 86 -8.58 4.41 14.10
N LYS A 87 -8.52 3.80 15.30
CA LYS A 87 -9.44 2.73 15.70
C LYS A 87 -10.92 3.10 15.60
N GLU A 88 -11.27 4.36 15.88
CA GLU A 88 -12.67 4.86 15.79
C GLU A 88 -13.26 4.77 14.37
N TRP A 89 -12.42 4.73 13.33
CA TRP A 89 -12.86 4.70 11.94
C TRP A 89 -12.96 3.30 11.34
N ILE A 90 -12.32 2.30 11.95
CA ILE A 90 -12.18 0.94 11.41
C ILE A 90 -13.53 0.19 11.43
N GLY A 91 -14.32 0.38 12.48
CA GLY A 91 -15.70 -0.14 12.59
C GLY A 91 -15.81 -1.67 12.65
N ARG A 92 -14.72 -2.37 13.01
CA ARG A 92 -14.65 -3.83 13.15
C ARG A 92 -13.53 -4.21 14.11
N ASP A 93 -13.64 -5.37 14.74
CA ASP A 93 -12.54 -5.89 15.55
C ASP A 93 -11.41 -6.43 14.67
N PHE A 94 -10.18 -6.23 15.14
CA PHE A 94 -8.97 -6.77 14.54
C PHE A 94 -7.94 -7.13 15.60
N TRP A 95 -7.11 -8.14 15.32
CA TRP A 95 -6.07 -8.62 16.22
C TRP A 95 -4.96 -9.32 15.45
N ILE A 96 -3.81 -9.50 16.11
CA ILE A 96 -2.70 -10.30 15.62
C ILE A 96 -2.85 -11.74 16.11
N SER A 97 -2.59 -12.71 15.25
CA SER A 97 -2.62 -14.15 15.54
C SER A 97 -1.58 -14.86 14.66
N THR A 98 -1.45 -16.17 14.78
CA THR A 98 -0.69 -16.99 13.80
C THR A 98 -1.63 -17.61 12.76
N LEU A 99 -1.08 -17.90 11.58
CA LEU A 99 -1.84 -18.53 10.51
C LEU A 99 -2.36 -19.92 10.93
N GLU A 100 -1.60 -20.66 11.74
CA GLU A 100 -1.99 -21.94 12.33
C GLU A 100 -3.21 -21.81 13.26
N GLU A 101 -3.21 -20.81 14.15
CA GLU A 101 -4.33 -20.56 15.08
C GLU A 101 -5.64 -20.30 14.33
N VAL A 102 -5.57 -19.60 13.19
CA VAL A 102 -6.74 -19.31 12.36
C VAL A 102 -7.19 -20.54 11.55
N ARG A 103 -6.25 -21.38 11.09
CA ARG A 103 -6.55 -22.58 10.29
C ARG A 103 -7.17 -23.71 11.10
N GLN A 104 -6.64 -23.97 12.29
CA GLN A 104 -6.99 -25.19 13.05
C GLN A 104 -8.49 -25.44 13.21
N PRO A 105 -9.32 -24.46 13.59
CA PRO A 105 -10.77 -24.68 13.69
C PRO A 105 -11.39 -25.10 12.36
N LEU A 106 -10.98 -24.45 11.25
CA LEU A 106 -11.48 -24.73 9.90
C LEU A 106 -11.06 -26.11 9.40
N GLU A 107 -9.84 -26.55 9.74
CA GLU A 107 -9.34 -27.89 9.41
C GLU A 107 -10.04 -29.00 10.21
N LYS A 108 -10.43 -28.71 11.46
CA LYS A 108 -11.22 -29.63 12.30
C LYS A 108 -12.71 -29.65 11.94
N GLY A 109 -13.15 -28.80 11.01
CA GLY A 109 -14.56 -28.66 10.63
C GLY A 109 -15.42 -28.00 11.71
N GLU A 110 -14.81 -27.19 12.57
CA GLU A 110 -15.51 -26.41 13.59
C GLU A 110 -16.28 -25.25 12.93
N GLU A 111 -17.47 -24.95 13.45
CA GLU A 111 -18.26 -23.82 12.97
C GLU A 111 -17.66 -22.52 13.49
N THR A 112 -17.15 -21.69 12.57
CA THR A 112 -16.52 -20.41 12.88
C THR A 112 -17.13 -19.28 12.06
N ARG A 113 -16.92 -18.04 12.52
CA ARG A 113 -17.25 -16.85 11.75
C ARG A 113 -16.27 -16.66 10.60
N ALA A 114 -16.73 -16.03 9.52
CA ALA A 114 -15.85 -15.63 8.43
C ALA A 114 -14.88 -14.53 8.91
N LEU A 115 -13.60 -14.66 8.57
CA LEU A 115 -12.54 -13.74 8.97
C LEU A 115 -11.72 -13.31 7.77
N HIS A 116 -11.42 -12.03 7.65
CA HIS A 116 -10.46 -11.53 6.67
C HIS A 116 -9.05 -11.61 7.26
N VAL A 117 -8.16 -12.34 6.59
CA VAL A 117 -6.82 -12.69 7.08
C VAL A 117 -5.78 -12.22 6.08
N LYS A 118 -4.77 -11.49 6.56
CA LYS A 118 -3.62 -11.06 5.74
C LYS A 118 -2.29 -11.23 6.48
N PRO A 119 -1.16 -11.52 5.78
CA PRO A 119 0.15 -11.50 6.41
C PRO A 119 0.44 -10.15 7.06
N LEU A 120 1.00 -10.15 8.27
CA LEU A 120 1.28 -8.90 8.99
C LEU A 120 2.49 -8.14 8.41
N TRP A 121 3.61 -8.82 8.17
CA TRP A 121 4.89 -8.17 7.83
C TRP A 121 5.34 -8.35 6.38
N GLU A 122 5.02 -9.51 5.80
CA GLU A 122 5.48 -9.93 4.48
C GLU A 122 4.34 -9.77 3.46
N HIS A 123 4.19 -8.54 2.95
CA HIS A 123 3.27 -8.28 1.85
C HIS A 123 3.52 -9.29 0.71
N LYS A 124 2.45 -10.01 0.34
CA LYS A 124 2.38 -11.01 -0.74
C LYS A 124 2.92 -12.43 -0.43
N ARG A 125 3.08 -12.85 0.83
CA ARG A 125 3.11 -14.31 1.13
C ARG A 125 1.83 -15.00 0.64
N PHE A 126 0.70 -14.32 0.82
CA PHE A 126 -0.56 -14.54 0.13
C PHE A 126 -1.35 -13.22 0.09
N THR A 127 -2.34 -13.13 -0.80
CA THR A 127 -3.26 -11.98 -0.86
C THR A 127 -4.26 -12.08 0.29
N GLY A 128 -4.56 -10.95 0.97
CA GLY A 128 -5.61 -10.91 1.99
C GLY A 128 -6.88 -11.61 1.51
N THR A 129 -7.36 -12.58 2.29
CA THR A 129 -8.42 -13.50 1.88
C THR A 129 -9.39 -13.73 3.03
N VAL A 130 -10.67 -13.96 2.71
CA VAL A 130 -11.68 -14.33 3.70
C VAL A 130 -11.64 -15.85 3.92
N PHE A 131 -11.45 -16.28 5.16
CA PHE A 131 -11.54 -17.67 5.58
C PHE A 131 -12.86 -17.92 6.29
N LYS A 132 -13.64 -18.87 5.78
CA LYS A 132 -14.91 -19.32 6.37
C LYS A 132 -15.03 -20.85 6.40
N GLU A 133 -14.42 -21.52 5.44
CA GLU A 133 -14.45 -22.97 5.29
C GLU A 133 -13.10 -23.51 4.79
N PHE A 134 -12.87 -24.82 4.92
CA PHE A 134 -11.58 -25.46 4.63
C PHE A 134 -11.00 -25.10 3.24
N LYS A 135 -11.84 -25.00 2.21
CA LYS A 135 -11.39 -24.66 0.85
C LYS A 135 -10.81 -23.24 0.74
N ASP A 136 -11.18 -22.34 1.64
CA ASP A 136 -10.69 -20.96 1.62
C ASP A 136 -9.24 -20.87 2.09
N LEU A 137 -8.71 -21.95 2.70
CA LEU A 137 -7.32 -22.03 3.14
C LEU A 137 -6.33 -22.22 1.99
N ILE A 138 -6.79 -22.61 0.80
CA ILE A 138 -5.97 -22.92 -0.38
C ILE A 138 -4.93 -21.82 -0.71
N PRO A 139 -5.28 -20.52 -0.76
CA PRO A 139 -4.33 -19.45 -1.09
C PRO A 139 -3.17 -19.34 -0.09
N SER A 140 -3.36 -19.87 1.12
CA SER A 140 -2.37 -19.84 2.18
C SER A 140 -1.61 -21.16 2.32
N ALA A 141 -2.05 -22.27 1.73
CA ALA A 141 -1.60 -23.64 2.07
C ALA A 141 -0.07 -23.87 2.04
N ALA A 142 0.68 -23.13 1.22
CA ALA A 142 2.14 -23.22 1.13
C ALA A 142 2.89 -22.32 2.14
N VAL A 143 2.17 -21.58 2.97
CA VAL A 143 2.69 -20.61 3.94
C VAL A 143 2.75 -21.26 5.33
N ASP A 144 3.89 -21.06 5.98
CA ASP A 144 4.20 -21.55 7.32
C ASP A 144 3.14 -21.13 8.35
N GLY A 145 2.73 -22.06 9.21
CA GLY A 145 1.72 -21.86 10.25
C GLY A 145 2.11 -20.82 11.30
N ASP A 146 3.41 -20.65 11.57
CA ASP A 146 3.92 -19.66 12.52
C ASP A 146 3.94 -18.23 11.94
N THR A 147 3.52 -18.05 10.69
CA THR A 147 3.43 -16.72 10.07
C THR A 147 2.42 -15.85 10.83
N GLU A 148 2.89 -14.71 11.34
CA GLU A 148 2.02 -13.70 11.95
C GLU A 148 1.06 -13.10 10.92
N VAL A 149 -0.21 -13.05 11.29
CA VAL A 149 -1.31 -12.55 10.47
C VAL A 149 -2.11 -11.49 11.21
N LEU A 150 -2.57 -10.49 10.45
CA LEU A 150 -3.61 -9.57 10.87
C LEU A 150 -4.96 -10.19 10.53
N VAL A 151 -5.76 -10.43 11.57
CA VAL A 151 -7.11 -10.99 11.49
C VAL A 151 -8.12 -9.89 11.73
N GLN A 152 -9.17 -9.85 10.92
CA GLN A 152 -10.21 -8.83 10.97
C GLN A 152 -11.57 -9.48 10.79
N GLU A 153 -12.58 -8.95 11.48
CA GLU A 153 -13.96 -9.30 11.13
C GLU A 153 -14.30 -8.85 9.70
N VAL A 154 -15.15 -9.61 9.01
CA VAL A 154 -15.58 -9.26 7.65
C VAL A 154 -16.63 -8.16 7.71
N VAL A 155 -16.41 -7.10 6.93
CA VAL A 155 -17.39 -6.05 6.70
C VAL A 155 -17.73 -6.02 5.22
N GLU A 156 -19.02 -6.04 4.92
CA GLU A 156 -19.53 -5.95 3.56
C GLU A 156 -19.62 -4.49 3.13
N PHE A 157 -18.84 -4.12 2.11
CA PHE A 157 -18.85 -2.79 1.53
C PHE A 157 -19.61 -2.78 0.20
N VAL A 158 -20.52 -1.82 0.04
CA VAL A 158 -21.21 -1.56 -1.23
C VAL A 158 -20.37 -0.71 -2.17
N SER A 159 -19.35 -0.02 -1.65
CA SER A 159 -18.44 0.82 -2.43
C SER A 159 -17.12 0.99 -1.69
N GLU A 160 -16.02 1.08 -2.44
CA GLU A 160 -14.68 1.29 -1.90
C GLU A 160 -13.88 2.34 -2.68
N TRP A 161 -13.13 3.15 -1.93
CA TRP A 161 -12.45 4.34 -2.39
C TRP A 161 -11.07 4.48 -1.76
N ARG A 162 -10.11 5.04 -2.49
CA ARG A 162 -8.79 5.40 -2.00
C ARG A 162 -8.66 6.91 -1.86
N ALA A 163 -8.44 7.40 -0.65
CA ALA A 163 -8.08 8.78 -0.38
C ALA A 163 -6.55 8.92 -0.37
N TYR A 164 -5.99 9.65 -1.33
CA TYR A 164 -4.58 10.01 -1.40
C TYR A 164 -4.30 11.16 -0.46
N ILE A 165 -3.40 10.96 0.49
CA ILE A 165 -2.99 11.96 1.46
C ILE A 165 -1.58 12.41 1.11
N PHE A 166 -1.41 13.71 0.89
CA PHE A 166 -0.11 14.29 0.60
C PHE A 166 0.04 15.61 1.34
N ARG A 167 1.13 15.73 2.11
CA ARG A 167 1.48 16.93 2.90
C ARG A 167 0.32 17.36 3.81
N GLY A 168 -0.26 16.40 4.52
CA GLY A 168 -1.33 16.64 5.50
C GLY A 168 -2.69 17.02 4.89
N ALA A 169 -2.91 16.77 3.59
CA ALA A 169 -4.18 17.04 2.93
C ALA A 169 -4.63 15.87 2.05
N VAL A 170 -5.95 15.63 1.99
CA VAL A 170 -6.55 14.74 0.99
C VAL A 170 -6.48 15.42 -0.38
N LYS A 171 -5.77 14.80 -1.34
CA LYS A 171 -5.58 15.33 -2.70
C LYS A 171 -6.54 14.75 -3.71
N VAL A 172 -6.80 13.45 -3.62
CA VAL A 172 -7.67 12.70 -4.55
C VAL A 172 -8.45 11.67 -3.74
N VAL A 173 -9.72 11.47 -4.09
CA VAL A 173 -10.54 10.36 -3.58
C VAL A 173 -11.00 9.55 -4.79
N ALA A 174 -10.40 8.38 -5.00
CA ALA A 174 -10.56 7.58 -6.21
C ALA A 174 -11.39 6.33 -5.93
N HIS A 175 -12.46 6.11 -6.70
CA HIS A 175 -13.25 4.89 -6.68
C HIS A 175 -12.46 3.72 -7.25
N TYR A 176 -12.54 2.54 -6.63
CA TYR A 176 -11.94 1.33 -7.23
C TYR A 176 -12.85 0.10 -7.23
N GLN A 177 -13.93 0.07 -6.44
CA GLN A 177 -14.82 -1.10 -6.36
C GLN A 177 -16.23 -0.73 -5.90
N GLY A 178 -17.24 -1.46 -6.38
CA GLY A 178 -18.64 -1.29 -5.97
C GLY A 178 -19.35 -0.09 -6.63
N ASP A 179 -20.38 0.44 -5.97
CA ASP A 179 -21.21 1.54 -6.46
C ASP A 179 -20.48 2.90 -6.38
N PRO A 180 -20.11 3.53 -7.50
CA PRO A 180 -19.40 4.82 -7.50
C PRO A 180 -20.27 6.00 -7.03
N LEU A 181 -21.57 5.81 -6.78
CA LEU A 181 -22.45 6.85 -6.24
C LEU A 181 -22.56 6.80 -4.71
N ALA A 182 -22.15 5.70 -4.09
CA ALA A 182 -21.99 5.60 -2.64
C ALA A 182 -20.62 6.15 -2.22
N PHE A 183 -20.57 7.48 -2.03
CA PHE A 183 -19.32 8.22 -1.77
C PHE A 183 -19.00 8.32 -0.26
N PRO A 184 -17.71 8.30 0.15
CA PRO A 184 -17.31 8.43 1.56
C PRO A 184 -17.75 9.77 2.18
N ASP A 185 -18.14 9.77 3.46
CA ASP A 185 -18.42 11.01 4.19
C ASP A 185 -17.15 11.85 4.36
N ARG A 186 -17.10 13.00 3.68
CA ARG A 186 -16.02 14.00 3.75
C ARG A 186 -15.63 14.37 5.17
N ARG A 187 -16.59 14.55 6.09
CA ARG A 187 -16.29 14.94 7.48
C ARG A 187 -15.52 13.84 8.18
N ARG A 188 -15.88 12.58 7.90
CA ARG A 188 -15.24 11.42 8.49
C ARG A 188 -13.82 11.23 7.96
N LEU A 189 -13.59 11.42 6.65
CA LEU A 189 -12.25 11.46 6.06
C LEU A 189 -11.35 12.51 6.74
N GLN A 190 -11.86 13.74 6.90
CA GLN A 190 -11.07 14.83 7.48
C GLN A 190 -10.76 14.59 8.96
N SER A 191 -11.74 14.11 9.74
CA SER A 191 -11.53 13.81 11.15
C SER A 191 -10.50 12.70 11.35
N ALA A 192 -10.52 11.65 10.51
CA ALA A 192 -9.51 10.60 10.55
C ALA A 192 -8.11 11.12 10.22
N LEU A 193 -7.98 11.93 9.17
CA LEU A 193 -6.71 12.56 8.82
C LEU A 193 -6.18 13.43 9.97
N ASN A 194 -7.04 14.20 10.62
CA ASN A 194 -6.65 15.04 11.76
C ASN A 194 -6.20 14.22 12.98
N ALA A 195 -6.75 13.01 13.15
CA ALA A 195 -6.38 12.09 14.22
C ALA A 195 -5.15 11.22 13.88
N PHE A 196 -4.67 11.25 12.63
CA PHE A 196 -3.61 10.36 12.20
C PHE A 196 -2.24 10.81 12.72
N GLU A 197 -1.82 10.19 13.83
CA GLU A 197 -0.50 10.38 14.41
C GLU A 197 0.61 9.84 13.49
N ASN A 198 1.72 10.58 13.38
CA ASN A 198 2.89 10.22 12.57
C ASN A 198 2.57 9.91 11.09
N CYS A 199 1.54 10.58 10.53
CA CYS A 199 1.19 10.45 9.12
C CYS A 199 2.42 10.74 8.22
N PRO A 200 2.82 9.81 7.33
CA PRO A 200 3.89 10.04 6.36
C PRO A 200 3.62 11.25 5.47
N VAL A 201 4.67 11.80 4.85
CA VAL A 201 4.53 12.91 3.89
C VAL A 201 3.54 12.57 2.78
N ALA A 202 3.51 11.30 2.36
CA ALA A 202 2.51 10.75 1.46
C ALA A 202 2.10 9.32 1.85
N CYS A 203 0.80 9.06 1.88
CA CYS A 203 0.19 7.75 2.10
C CYS A 203 -1.20 7.71 1.43
N SER A 204 -1.92 6.61 1.58
CA SER A 204 -3.36 6.59 1.31
C SER A 204 -4.15 5.95 2.43
N MET A 205 -5.41 6.35 2.54
CA MET A 205 -6.42 5.66 3.35
C MET A 205 -7.48 5.11 2.42
N ASP A 206 -7.75 3.81 2.52
CA ASP A 206 -8.82 3.16 1.78
C ASP A 206 -10.08 3.14 2.64
N TRP A 207 -11.23 3.38 2.01
CA TRP A 207 -12.51 3.66 2.66
C TRP A 207 -13.59 2.82 2.03
N GLY A 208 -14.35 2.13 2.87
CA GLY A 208 -15.49 1.32 2.47
C GLY A 208 -16.79 1.96 2.95
N ILE A 209 -17.84 1.84 2.14
CA ILE A 209 -19.18 2.31 2.48
C ILE A 209 -20.05 1.07 2.72
N THR A 210 -20.69 0.97 3.89
CA THR A 210 -21.59 -0.15 4.21
C THR A 210 -22.96 0.05 3.57
N SER A 211 -23.79 -1.00 3.55
CA SER A 211 -25.18 -0.91 3.08
C SER A 211 -26.06 0.04 3.90
N THR A 212 -25.66 0.36 5.14
CA THR A 212 -26.32 1.37 6.00
C THR A 212 -25.80 2.79 5.77
N GLY A 213 -24.82 2.97 4.88
CA GLY A 213 -24.22 4.27 4.55
C GLY A 213 -23.08 4.70 5.48
N GLU A 214 -22.59 3.82 6.36
CA GLU A 214 -21.45 4.11 7.20
C GLU A 214 -20.15 4.09 6.37
N THR A 215 -19.28 5.08 6.58
CA THR A 215 -17.96 5.16 5.94
C THR A 215 -16.91 4.60 6.90
N LEU A 216 -16.27 3.48 6.60
CA LEU A 216 -15.30 2.84 7.48
C LEU A 216 -13.91 2.80 6.83
N LEU A 217 -12.86 2.91 7.64
CA LEU A 217 -11.49 2.78 7.20
C LEU A 217 -11.20 1.30 6.89
N VAL A 218 -10.81 1.01 5.66
CA VAL A 218 -10.41 -0.33 5.21
C VAL A 218 -8.97 -0.58 5.61
N GLU A 219 -8.05 0.30 5.21
CA GLU A 219 -6.64 0.21 5.58
C GLU A 219 -5.89 1.51 5.24
N VAL A 220 -4.73 1.69 5.84
CA VAL A 220 -3.73 2.68 5.47
C VAL A 220 -2.66 2.00 4.62
N ASN A 221 -2.27 2.62 3.51
CA ASN A 221 -1.24 2.11 2.62
C ASN A 221 -0.09 3.12 2.45
N ASP A 222 1.14 2.60 2.35
CA ASP A 222 2.32 3.42 2.13
C ASP A 222 2.41 3.88 0.66
N CYS A 223 2.76 5.15 0.43
CA CYS A 223 2.75 5.73 -0.90
C CYS A 223 3.85 5.20 -1.83
N TYR A 224 4.88 4.54 -1.33
CA TYR A 224 6.00 4.10 -2.16
C TYR A 224 5.60 3.08 -3.26
N ALA A 225 4.44 2.42 -3.14
CA ALA A 225 3.94 1.47 -4.14
C ALA A 225 2.40 1.30 -4.11
N LEU A 226 1.66 2.39 -4.37
CA LEU A 226 0.19 2.34 -4.44
C LEU A 226 -0.34 1.83 -5.79
N GLY A 227 -1.59 1.39 -5.80
CA GLY A 227 -2.38 1.32 -7.03
C GLY A 227 -2.95 2.70 -7.32
N ASN A 228 -2.78 3.22 -8.54
CA ASN A 228 -3.08 4.62 -8.90
C ASN A 228 -4.59 4.95 -9.00
N TYR A 229 -5.43 4.01 -9.44
CA TYR A 229 -6.90 4.18 -9.54
C TYR A 229 -7.39 5.51 -10.15
N GLY A 230 -6.63 6.11 -11.08
CA GLY A 230 -7.03 7.33 -11.79
C GLY A 230 -6.57 8.65 -11.17
N ALA A 231 -5.70 8.62 -10.15
CA ALA A 231 -5.02 9.84 -9.70
C ALA A 231 -4.12 10.41 -10.81
N ASP A 232 -4.05 11.75 -10.89
CA ASP A 232 -3.15 12.43 -11.82
C ASP A 232 -1.70 11.92 -11.67
N MET A 233 -1.04 11.64 -12.78
CA MET A 233 0.28 10.99 -12.76
C MET A 233 1.38 11.89 -12.22
N TYR A 234 1.27 13.21 -12.42
CA TYR A 234 2.23 14.16 -11.88
C TYR A 234 2.12 14.17 -10.35
N LEU A 235 0.91 14.29 -9.80
CA LEU A 235 0.66 14.15 -8.36
C LEU A 235 1.15 12.80 -7.84
N TYR A 236 0.79 11.71 -8.51
CA TYR A 236 1.12 10.36 -8.09
C TYR A 236 2.64 10.12 -8.00
N THR A 237 3.41 10.55 -9.02
CA THR A 237 4.87 10.44 -8.98
C THR A 237 5.54 11.45 -8.05
N ALA A 238 4.93 12.61 -7.79
CA ALA A 238 5.38 13.54 -6.75
C ALA A 238 5.24 12.94 -5.35
N MET A 239 4.13 12.26 -5.08
CA MET A 239 3.89 11.57 -3.80
C MET A 239 4.87 10.40 -3.60
N ILE A 240 5.10 9.57 -4.64
CA ILE A 240 6.11 8.49 -4.59
C ILE A 240 7.49 9.05 -4.28
N GLU A 241 7.90 10.14 -4.94
CA GLU A 241 9.20 10.75 -4.72
C GLU A 241 9.34 11.32 -3.31
N ALA A 242 8.37 12.10 -2.86
CA ALA A 242 8.39 12.66 -1.52
C ALA A 242 8.48 11.56 -0.45
N ARG A 243 7.70 10.49 -0.61
CA ARG A 243 7.74 9.34 0.30
C ARG A 243 9.06 8.59 0.24
N TRP A 244 9.63 8.39 -0.95
CA TRP A 244 10.95 7.79 -1.09
C TRP A 244 12.02 8.63 -0.37
N ARG A 245 12.02 9.95 -0.54
CA ARG A 245 12.96 10.84 0.14
C ARG A 245 12.84 10.77 1.66
N GLU A 246 11.61 10.76 2.17
CA GLU A 246 11.33 10.61 3.61
C GLU A 246 11.89 9.28 4.15
N ILE A 247 11.66 8.15 3.46
CA ILE A 247 12.20 6.84 3.85
C ILE A 247 13.73 6.82 3.82
N MET A 248 14.33 7.50 2.84
CA MET A 248 15.79 7.58 2.70
C MET A 248 16.46 8.54 3.70
N GLY A 249 15.67 9.25 4.52
CA GLY A 249 16.17 10.24 5.47
C GLY A 249 16.77 11.47 4.78
N LEU A 250 16.23 11.83 3.61
CA LEU A 250 16.68 12.96 2.80
C LEU A 250 15.81 14.19 3.06
N GLU A 251 16.37 15.37 2.87
CA GLU A 251 15.61 16.62 2.95
C GLU A 251 14.46 16.63 1.93
N ASP A 252 13.32 17.17 2.33
CA ASP A 252 12.20 17.40 1.43
C ASP A 252 12.59 18.44 0.36
N ASN A 253 12.41 18.10 -0.91
CA ASN A 253 12.74 18.97 -2.04
C ASN A 253 11.56 19.85 -2.49
N GLY A 254 10.43 19.83 -1.76
CA GLY A 254 9.26 20.66 -2.04
C GLY A 254 8.45 20.20 -3.24
N ILE A 255 8.70 18.99 -3.77
CA ILE A 255 7.92 18.46 -4.90
C ILE A 255 6.44 18.42 -4.53
N GLY A 256 5.62 18.95 -5.44
CA GLY A 256 4.17 18.94 -5.33
C GLY A 256 3.59 19.81 -4.20
N ILE A 257 4.33 20.79 -3.67
CA ILE A 257 3.82 21.69 -2.62
C ILE A 257 2.61 22.54 -3.05
N ASN A 258 2.45 22.76 -4.37
CA ASN A 258 1.36 23.52 -4.97
C ASN A 258 0.26 22.63 -5.58
N LEU A 259 0.36 21.31 -5.44
CA LEU A 259 -0.66 20.35 -5.89
C LEU A 259 -1.76 20.18 -4.85
#